data_AF-A0A4Q4YK45-F1
#
_entry.id   AF-A0A4Q4YK45-F1
#
_cell.length_a   1.000
_cell.length_b   1.000
_cell.length_c   1.000
_cell.angle_alpha   90.00
_cell.angle_beta   90.00
_cell.angle_gamma   90.00
#
_symmetry.space_group_name_H-M   'P 1'
#
loop_
_entity.id
_entity.type
_entity.pdbx_description
1 polymer ?
#
loop_
_entity_poly.entity_id
_entity_poly.type
_entity_poly.pdbx_seq_one_letter_code
_entity_poly.pdbx_strand_id
1 'polypeptide(L)'
;MVGKLPRQQTPEPTTDSKGCFTVWYTPKKGKDVLDQLRAISSQEGAVPRNIRTLFGKTSKALDLKSVEIASLRHNNKDLEKQLEVLKPQGRTTVARDPNDIFLEIEQIIEAREAAEASAKRYEQRHAKDFLEGAMEIGRRSMEDMQFEWQLE
;
A
#
# COMPACT_ATOMS: atom_id res chain seq x y z
N MET A 1 -22.08 33.18 94.59
CA MET A 1 -22.66 33.46 93.25
C MET A 1 -21.84 32.69 92.23
N VAL A 2 -22.37 31.60 91.67
CA VAL A 2 -21.62 30.76 90.72
C VAL A 2 -22.01 31.21 89.30
N GLY A 3 -21.06 31.85 88.61
CA GLY A 3 -21.26 32.31 87.23
C GLY A 3 -21.34 31.14 86.26
N LYS A 4 -22.41 31.10 85.45
CA LYS A 4 -22.54 30.12 84.36
C LYS A 4 -21.59 30.50 83.21
N LEU A 5 -20.71 29.59 82.83
CA LEU A 5 -19.87 29.72 81.64
C LEU A 5 -20.73 29.73 80.36
N PRO A 6 -20.38 30.53 79.33
CA PRO A 6 -21.11 30.56 78.08
C PRO A 6 -21.00 29.20 77.36
N ARG A 7 -22.13 28.68 76.86
CA ARG A 7 -22.14 27.49 76.02
C ARG A 7 -21.43 27.80 74.70
N GLN A 8 -20.48 26.95 74.33
CA GLN A 8 -19.92 26.95 72.98
C GLN A 8 -21.04 26.63 71.98
N GLN A 9 -21.18 27.48 70.97
CA GLN A 9 -22.00 27.18 69.81
C GLN A 9 -21.19 26.28 68.88
N THR A 10 -21.66 25.05 68.67
CA THR A 10 -21.16 24.20 67.60
C THR A 10 -21.50 24.88 66.26
N PRO A 11 -20.53 25.11 65.36
CA PRO A 11 -20.84 25.68 64.05
C PRO A 11 -21.83 24.78 63.31
N GLU A 12 -22.81 25.37 62.64
CA GLU A 12 -23.73 24.61 61.78
C GLU A 12 -22.93 23.85 60.71
N PRO A 13 -23.30 22.61 60.38
CA PRO A 13 -22.62 21.86 59.34
C PRO A 13 -22.80 22.62 58.02
N THR A 14 -21.69 23.10 57.46
CA THR A 14 -21.66 23.59 56.09
C THR A 14 -22.20 22.46 55.23
N THR A 15 -23.39 22.63 54.66
CA THR A 15 -23.86 21.70 53.65
C THR A 15 -22.92 21.91 52.47
N ASP A 16 -21.91 21.05 52.37
CA ASP A 16 -21.09 20.96 51.17
C ASP A 16 -22.08 20.73 50.03
N SER A 17 -22.28 21.79 49.23
CA SER A 17 -23.16 21.76 48.08
C SER A 17 -22.78 20.54 47.28
N LYS A 18 -23.68 19.55 47.22
CA LYS A 18 -23.47 18.25 46.55
C LYS A 18 -22.64 18.48 45.30
N GLY A 19 -21.38 18.06 45.34
CA GLY A 19 -20.45 18.22 44.23
C GLY A 19 -21.08 17.58 43.00
N CYS A 20 -21.64 18.40 42.11
CA CYS A 20 -22.12 17.95 40.83
C CYS A 20 -20.87 17.73 39.98
N PHE A 21 -20.29 16.53 40.07
CA PHE A 21 -19.17 16.15 39.23
C PHE A 21 -19.67 16.02 37.79
N THR A 22 -19.63 17.10 37.03
CA THR A 22 -19.79 17.01 35.58
C THR A 22 -18.60 16.24 35.05
N VAL A 23 -18.83 15.02 34.58
CA VAL A 23 -17.78 14.23 33.94
C VAL A 23 -17.38 14.94 32.66
N TRP A 24 -16.22 15.59 32.69
CA TRP A 24 -15.64 16.25 31.52
C TRP A 24 -15.07 15.20 30.57
N TYR A 25 -15.31 15.37 29.27
CA TYR A 25 -14.83 14.43 28.25
C TYR A 25 -14.39 15.18 26.98
N THR A 26 -13.61 14.52 26.12
CA THR A 26 -13.22 15.11 24.83
C THR A 26 -14.40 15.07 23.86
N PRO A 27 -14.96 16.22 23.45
CA PRO A 27 -16.11 16.25 22.55
C PRO A 27 -15.74 15.71 21.18
N LYS A 28 -16.60 14.85 20.61
CA LYS A 28 -16.40 14.28 19.27
C LYS A 28 -17.30 14.94 18.22
N LYS A 29 -18.45 15.48 18.65
CA LYS A 29 -19.44 16.13 17.80
C LYS A 29 -19.70 17.57 18.27
N GLY A 30 -20.24 18.43 17.41
CA GLY A 30 -20.62 19.78 17.81
C GLY A 30 -21.66 19.80 18.92
N LYS A 31 -22.56 18.81 18.96
CA LYS A 31 -23.55 18.62 20.04
C LYS A 31 -22.89 18.41 21.41
N ASP A 32 -21.85 17.59 21.48
CA ASP A 32 -21.14 17.29 22.73
C ASP A 32 -20.57 18.57 23.38
N VAL A 33 -20.06 19.48 22.56
CA VAL A 33 -19.56 20.80 23.00
C VAL A 33 -20.68 21.65 23.60
N LEU A 34 -21.87 21.64 22.98
CA LEU A 34 -23.03 22.39 23.47
C LEU A 34 -23.59 21.78 24.75
N ASP A 35 -23.57 20.45 24.88
CA ASP A 35 -24.00 19.74 26.08
C ASP A 35 -23.07 20.08 27.26
N GLN A 36 -21.75 20.14 27.03
CA GLN A 36 -20.79 20.61 28.03
C GLN A 36 -20.97 22.09 28.40
N LEU A 37 -21.23 22.97 27.42
CA LEU A 37 -21.54 24.38 27.70
C LEU A 37 -22.80 24.53 28.56
N ARG A 38 -23.82 23.70 28.31
CA ARG A 38 -25.06 23.67 29.09
C ARG A 38 -24.79 23.22 30.52
N ALA A 39 -23.93 22.21 30.70
CA ALA A 39 -23.55 21.74 32.02
C ALA A 39 -22.79 22.83 32.81
N ILE A 40 -21.82 23.50 32.19
CA ILE A 40 -21.15 24.66 32.80
C ILE A 40 -22.17 25.75 33.18
N SER A 41 -23.09 26.07 32.25
CA SER A 41 -24.10 27.11 32.49
C SER A 41 -25.12 26.76 33.58
N SER A 42 -25.25 25.47 33.93
CA SER A 42 -26.10 25.03 35.04
C SER A 42 -25.40 25.10 36.40
N GLN A 43 -24.06 25.13 36.40
CA GLN A 43 -23.24 25.19 37.61
C GLN A 43 -22.81 26.63 37.94
N GLU A 44 -22.55 27.43 36.91
CA GLU A 44 -22.19 28.82 37.04
C GLU A 44 -23.41 29.71 36.77
N GLY A 45 -23.69 30.68 37.65
CA GLY A 45 -24.86 31.57 37.51
C GLY A 45 -24.88 32.37 36.19
N ALA A 46 -23.71 32.72 35.62
CA ALA A 46 -23.61 33.38 34.32
C ALA A 46 -22.29 33.10 33.61
N VAL A 47 -22.33 32.37 32.50
CA VAL A 47 -21.15 32.11 31.66
C VAL A 47 -20.79 33.35 30.80
N PRO A 48 -19.55 33.84 30.85
CA PRO A 48 -19.06 34.94 30.02
C PRO A 48 -19.32 34.78 28.49
N ARG A 49 -19.55 35.90 27.79
CA ARG A 49 -19.87 35.91 26.35
C ARG A 49 -18.76 35.32 25.47
N ASN A 50 -17.50 35.61 25.79
CA ASN A 50 -16.33 35.07 25.10
C ASN A 50 -16.31 33.54 25.14
N ILE A 51 -16.60 32.94 26.30
CA ILE A 51 -16.68 31.48 26.47
C ILE A 51 -17.81 30.93 25.60
N ARG A 52 -19.03 31.47 25.71
CA ARG A 52 -20.16 31.04 24.87
C ARG A 52 -19.85 31.10 23.38
N THR A 53 -19.19 32.17 22.94
CA THR A 53 -18.78 32.36 21.54
C THR A 53 -17.74 31.34 21.11
N LEU A 54 -16.76 31.05 21.97
CA LEU A 54 -15.73 30.05 21.71
C LEU A 54 -16.35 28.66 21.55
N PHE A 55 -17.21 28.24 22.49
CA PHE A 55 -17.92 26.96 22.41
C PHE A 55 -18.85 26.86 21.19
N GLY A 56 -19.51 27.97 20.81
CA GLY A 56 -20.31 28.01 19.59
C GLY A 56 -19.46 27.83 18.32
N LYS A 57 -18.29 28.48 18.26
CA LYS A 57 -17.36 28.34 17.13
C LYS A 57 -16.76 26.94 17.05
N THR A 58 -16.35 26.35 18.18
CA THR A 58 -15.79 25.00 18.20
C THR A 58 -16.83 23.96 17.82
N SER A 59 -18.07 24.10 18.31
CA SER A 59 -19.20 23.26 17.91
C SER A 59 -19.40 23.28 16.39
N LYS A 60 -19.52 24.47 15.80
CA LYS A 60 -19.67 24.65 14.35
C LYS A 60 -18.49 24.08 13.56
N ALA A 61 -17.26 24.28 14.03
CA ALA A 61 -16.06 23.77 13.35
C ALA A 61 -16.02 22.23 13.33
N LEU A 62 -16.42 21.56 14.42
CA LEU A 62 -16.51 20.10 14.47
C LEU A 62 -17.57 19.55 13.50
N ASP A 63 -18.71 20.23 13.39
CA ASP A 63 -19.77 19.82 12.48
C ASP A 63 -19.33 20.00 11.01
N LEU A 64 -18.69 21.12 10.67
CA LEU A 64 -18.13 21.33 9.33
C LEU A 64 -17.09 20.26 8.97
N LYS A 65 -16.17 19.95 9.87
CA LYS A 65 -15.18 18.88 9.68
C LYS A 65 -15.86 17.51 9.49
N SER A 66 -16.94 17.24 10.23
CA SER A 66 -17.67 15.98 10.11
C SER A 66 -18.34 15.84 8.74
N VAL A 67 -18.91 16.92 8.22
CA VAL A 67 -19.49 16.97 6.87
C VAL A 67 -18.41 16.78 5.80
N GLU A 68 -17.27 17.44 5.93
CA GLU A 68 -16.13 17.29 5.03
C GLU A 68 -15.64 15.84 4.99
N ILE A 69 -15.46 15.20 6.16
CA ILE A 69 -15.07 13.80 6.25
C ILE A 69 -16.11 12.88 5.59
N ALA A 70 -17.41 13.16 5.78
CA ALA A 70 -18.46 12.37 5.16
C ALA A 70 -18.43 12.50 3.63
N SER A 71 -18.23 13.71 3.11
CA SER A 71 -18.07 13.98 1.68
C SER A 71 -16.84 13.27 1.09
N LEU A 72 -15.68 13.39 1.75
CA LEU A 72 -14.45 12.71 1.31
C LEU A 72 -14.61 11.18 1.31
N ARG A 73 -15.26 10.61 2.33
CA ARG A 73 -15.55 9.17 2.38
C ARG A 73 -16.48 8.73 1.25
N HIS A 74 -17.45 9.56 0.89
CA HIS A 74 -18.34 9.26 -0.23
C HIS A 74 -17.58 9.26 -1.55
N ASN A 75 -16.78 10.30 -1.79
CA ASN A 75 -15.96 10.43 -3.00
C ASN A 75 -14.97 9.26 -3.12
N ASN A 76 -14.30 8.87 -2.03
CA ASN A 76 -13.40 7.72 -2.04
C ASN A 76 -14.12 6.44 -2.44
N LYS A 77 -15.31 6.16 -1.89
CA LYS A 77 -16.10 4.99 -2.28
C LYS A 77 -16.49 5.01 -3.75
N ASP A 78 -16.81 6.17 -4.30
CA ASP A 78 -17.19 6.28 -5.70
C ASP A 78 -15.98 6.12 -6.63
N LEU A 79 -14.82 6.65 -6.25
CA LEU A 79 -13.55 6.40 -6.95
C LEU A 79 -13.14 4.93 -6.88
N GLU A 80 -13.28 4.29 -5.73
CA GLU A 80 -13.01 2.86 -5.56
C GLU A 80 -13.89 2.02 -6.50
N LYS A 81 -15.19 2.32 -6.60
CA LYS A 81 -16.08 1.66 -7.56
C LYS A 81 -15.66 1.89 -9.01
N GLN A 82 -15.22 3.11 -9.36
CA GLN A 82 -14.72 3.39 -10.71
C GLN A 82 -13.46 2.56 -11.01
N LEU A 83 -12.54 2.45 -10.04
CA LEU A 83 -11.36 1.61 -10.17
C LEU A 83 -11.70 0.13 -10.29
N GLU A 84 -12.71 -0.36 -9.56
CA GLU A 84 -13.20 -1.74 -9.69
C GLU A 84 -13.77 -2.02 -11.08
N VAL A 85 -14.52 -1.08 -11.66
CA VAL A 85 -15.05 -1.18 -13.03
C VAL A 85 -13.94 -1.17 -14.07
N LEU A 86 -12.91 -0.33 -13.88
CA LEU A 86 -11.76 -0.24 -14.78
C LEU A 86 -10.74 -1.37 -14.57
N LYS A 87 -10.86 -2.14 -13.49
CA LYS A 87 -9.97 -3.27 -13.24
C LYS A 87 -10.18 -4.29 -14.35
N PRO A 88 -9.14 -4.65 -15.11
CA PRO A 88 -9.28 -5.65 -16.16
C PRO A 88 -9.74 -6.96 -15.50
N GLN A 89 -10.91 -7.45 -15.88
CA GLN A 89 -11.27 -8.84 -15.62
C GLN A 89 -10.20 -9.71 -16.28
N GLY A 90 -9.78 -10.79 -15.60
CA GLY A 90 -8.63 -11.59 -15.99
C GLY A 90 -8.65 -12.02 -17.45
N ARG A 91 -7.47 -12.33 -18.00
CA ARG A 91 -7.33 -12.81 -19.38
C ARG A 91 -8.26 -14.00 -19.61
N THR A 92 -9.24 -13.82 -20.48
CA THR A 92 -10.03 -14.93 -21.00
C THR A 92 -9.10 -15.80 -21.85
N THR A 93 -9.00 -17.08 -21.52
CA THR A 93 -8.31 -18.05 -22.36
C THR A 93 -9.11 -18.17 -23.65
N VAL A 94 -8.66 -17.50 -24.69
CA VAL A 94 -9.23 -17.66 -26.04
C VAL A 94 -8.92 -19.10 -26.45
N ALA A 95 -9.96 -19.87 -26.77
CA ALA A 95 -9.79 -21.19 -27.38
C ALA A 95 -9.12 -20.97 -28.74
N ARG A 96 -7.83 -21.30 -28.83
CA ARG A 96 -7.11 -21.29 -30.11
C ARG A 96 -7.57 -22.48 -30.93
N ASP A 97 -7.77 -22.26 -32.23
CA ASP A 97 -8.00 -23.34 -33.18
C ASP A 97 -6.76 -24.26 -33.15
N PRO A 98 -6.92 -25.58 -32.97
CA PRO A 98 -5.81 -26.53 -33.05
C PRO A 98 -4.97 -26.40 -34.34
N ASN A 99 -5.56 -25.91 -35.43
CA ASN A 99 -4.85 -25.72 -36.69
C ASN A 99 -3.89 -24.51 -36.67
N ASP A 100 -4.12 -23.51 -35.81
CA ASP A 100 -3.18 -22.39 -35.60
C ASP A 100 -1.95 -22.77 -34.77
N ILE A 101 -1.93 -23.99 -34.21
CA ILE A 101 -0.81 -24.50 -33.41
C ILE A 101 0.34 -24.94 -34.33
N PHE A 102 0.02 -25.39 -35.53
CA PHE A 102 0.98 -25.90 -36.50
C PHE A 102 1.35 -24.82 -37.51
N LEU A 103 2.64 -24.79 -37.87
CA LEU A 103 3.12 -23.92 -38.94
C LEU A 103 2.58 -24.44 -40.29
N GLU A 104 2.26 -23.52 -41.18
CA GLU A 104 1.83 -23.86 -42.53
C GLU A 104 2.94 -24.58 -43.29
N ILE A 105 2.55 -25.47 -44.21
CA ILE A 105 3.49 -26.30 -44.99
C ILE A 105 4.51 -25.44 -45.74
N GLU A 106 4.11 -24.27 -46.22
CA GLU A 106 4.97 -23.32 -46.92
C GLU A 106 6.15 -22.86 -46.04
N GLN A 107 5.88 -22.55 -44.77
CA GLN A 107 6.90 -22.11 -43.82
C GLN A 107 7.89 -23.24 -43.49
N ILE A 108 7.42 -24.50 -43.49
CA ILE A 108 8.27 -25.67 -43.30
C ILE A 108 9.22 -25.85 -44.49
N ILE A 109 8.72 -25.65 -45.71
CA ILE A 109 9.52 -25.75 -46.94
C ILE A 109 10.59 -24.66 -46.97
N GLU A 110 10.22 -23.41 -46.71
CA GLU A 110 11.17 -22.28 -46.67
C GLU A 110 12.26 -22.50 -45.62
N ALA A 111 11.89 -22.95 -44.43
CA ALA A 111 12.85 -23.24 -43.37
C ALA A 111 13.83 -24.36 -43.77
N ARG A 112 13.33 -25.39 -44.47
CA ARG A 112 14.17 -26.48 -44.98
C ARG A 112 15.16 -25.98 -46.03
N GLU A 113 14.70 -25.19 -46.99
CA GLU A 113 15.55 -24.64 -48.06
C GLU A 113 16.62 -23.69 -47.48
N ALA A 114 16.25 -22.86 -46.50
CA ALA A 114 17.17 -22.00 -45.78
C ALA A 114 18.23 -22.80 -45.01
N ALA A 115 17.82 -23.88 -44.33
CA ALA A 115 18.72 -24.79 -43.64
C ALA A 115 19.72 -25.44 -44.61
N GLU A 116 19.25 -26.01 -45.73
CA GLU A 116 20.12 -26.60 -46.75
C GLU A 116 21.09 -25.58 -47.38
N ALA A 117 20.64 -24.35 -47.62
CA ALA A 117 21.50 -23.28 -48.13
C ALA A 117 22.58 -22.89 -47.10
N SER A 118 22.23 -22.82 -45.82
CA SER A 118 23.19 -22.53 -44.74
C SER A 118 24.23 -23.64 -44.55
N ALA A 119 23.82 -24.91 -44.63
CA ALA A 119 24.72 -26.06 -44.54
C ALA A 119 25.74 -26.04 -45.69
N LYS A 120 25.29 -25.81 -46.93
CA LYS A 120 26.17 -25.66 -48.10
C LYS A 120 27.17 -24.51 -47.93
N ARG A 121 26.72 -23.37 -47.37
CA ARG A 121 27.61 -22.23 -47.08
C ARG A 121 28.64 -22.55 -46.00
N TYR A 122 28.25 -23.30 -44.97
CA TYR A 122 29.15 -23.75 -43.91
C TYR A 122 30.23 -24.68 -44.46
N GLU A 123 29.84 -25.69 -45.24
CA GLU A 123 30.77 -26.62 -45.89
C GLU A 123 31.76 -25.89 -46.80
N GLN A 124 31.30 -24.94 -47.62
CA GLN A 124 32.17 -24.17 -48.50
C GLN A 124 33.20 -23.31 -47.73
N ARG A 125 32.83 -22.77 -46.58
CA ARG A 125 33.74 -21.96 -45.75
C ARG A 125 34.75 -22.83 -45.00
N HIS A 126 34.30 -23.95 -44.45
CA HIS A 126 35.10 -24.77 -43.53
C HIS A 126 35.75 -26.01 -44.17
N ALA A 127 35.54 -26.26 -45.47
CA ALA A 127 36.19 -27.36 -46.18
C ALA A 127 37.73 -27.27 -46.15
N LYS A 128 38.29 -26.05 -46.17
CA LYS A 128 39.76 -25.84 -46.10
C LYS A 128 40.28 -26.04 -44.68
N ASP A 129 39.55 -25.49 -43.70
CA ASP A 129 39.89 -25.55 -42.28
C ASP A 129 39.96 -27.00 -41.76
N PHE A 130 39.15 -27.90 -42.32
CA PHE A 130 39.12 -29.31 -41.90
C PHE A 130 40.41 -30.07 -42.27
N LEU A 131 40.94 -29.84 -43.47
CA LEU A 131 42.20 -30.44 -43.92
C LEU A 131 43.40 -29.86 -43.15
N GLU A 132 43.39 -28.54 -42.93
CA GLU A 132 44.44 -27.85 -42.19
C GLU A 132 44.48 -28.29 -40.73
N GLY A 133 43.31 -28.39 -40.08
CA GLY A 133 43.19 -28.94 -38.73
C GLY A 133 43.63 -30.40 -38.63
N ALA A 134 43.30 -31.24 -39.62
CA ALA A 134 43.76 -32.63 -39.63
C ALA A 134 45.29 -32.75 -39.78
N MET A 135 45.91 -31.90 -40.60
CA MET A 135 47.36 -31.83 -40.73
C MET A 135 48.03 -31.31 -39.45
N GLU A 136 47.44 -30.33 -38.78
CA GLU A 136 47.96 -29.77 -37.53
C GLU A 136 47.89 -30.77 -36.38
N ILE A 137 46.80 -31.54 -36.27
CA ILE A 137 46.66 -32.63 -35.30
C ILE A 137 47.71 -33.73 -35.56
N GLY A 138 47.90 -34.11 -36.83
CA GLY A 138 48.93 -35.09 -37.19
C GLY A 138 50.35 -34.60 -36.88
N ARG A 139 50.63 -33.32 -37.11
CA ARG A 139 51.92 -32.69 -36.77
C ARG A 139 52.17 -32.69 -35.26
N ARG A 140 51.21 -32.23 -34.45
CA ARG A 140 51.31 -32.27 -32.99
C ARG A 140 51.51 -33.68 -32.46
N SER A 141 50.76 -34.65 -32.97
CA SER A 141 50.92 -36.05 -32.57
C SER A 141 52.32 -36.58 -32.87
N MET A 142 52.95 -36.14 -33.96
CA MET A 142 54.33 -36.51 -34.30
C MET A 142 55.36 -35.82 -33.41
N GLU A 143 55.15 -34.53 -33.10
CA GLU A 143 55.98 -33.76 -32.17
C GLU A 143 55.93 -34.35 -30.75
N ASP A 144 54.74 -34.70 -30.26
CA ASP A 144 54.55 -35.34 -28.94
C ASP A 144 55.28 -36.68 -28.86
N MET A 145 55.19 -37.51 -29.91
CA MET A 145 55.96 -38.75 -29.98
C MET A 145 57.48 -38.49 -29.93
N GLN A 146 58.00 -37.48 -30.64
CA GLN A 146 59.44 -37.18 -30.61
C GLN A 146 59.94 -36.77 -29.21
N PHE A 147 59.13 -36.06 -28.43
CA PHE A 147 59.48 -35.66 -27.07
C PHE A 147 59.50 -36.83 -26.08
N GLU A 148 58.60 -37.81 -26.22
CA GLU A 148 58.57 -39.00 -25.35
C GLU A 148 59.83 -39.87 -25.50
N TRP A 149 60.43 -39.93 -26.70
CA TRP A 149 61.65 -40.73 -26.96
C TRP A 149 62.96 -40.02 -26.59
N GLN A 150 62.92 -38.76 -26.11
CA GLN A 150 64.12 -37.99 -25.71
C GLN A 150 64.30 -37.85 -24.20
N LEU A 151 63.42 -38.45 -23.39
CA LEU A 151 63.42 -38.37 -21.92
C LEU A 151 64.05 -39.58 -21.20
N GLU A 152 64.75 -40.47 -21.92
CA GLU A 152 65.60 -41.54 -21.35
C GLU A 152 67.08 -41.16 -21.26
#